data_AF-A0A3B5L2M7-F1
#
_entry.id   AF-A0A3B5L2M7-F1
#
_cell.length_a   1.000
_cell.length_b   1.000
_cell.length_c   1.000
_cell.angle_alpha   90.00
_cell.angle_beta   90.00
_cell.angle_gamma   90.00
#
_symmetry.space_group_name_H-M   'P 1'
#
loop_
_entity.id
_entity.type
_entity.pdbx_description
1 polymer ?
#
loop_
_entity_poly.entity_id
_entity_poly.type
_entity_poly.pdbx_seq_one_letter_code
_entity_poly.pdbx_strand_id
1 'polypeptide(L)'
;MHDTAASCFLPQVLSLCCYPELLKEDSFPLDVKQKIQKLLEACNGGSIGSYSSSTVGLPPIQRSVAEFLTRRDGGINSNPEDIIFSSGSQKTLMMIRLLSREDGQDGVLAPLPFPHTLPMLLDEVGVKLVPYRLTEERGWALDLEELHRALMTARRQCDPRAIYVSNPGNPTGA
;
A
#
# COMPACT_ATOMS: atom_id res chain seq x y z
N MET A 1 10.87 -25.56 16.23
CA MET A 1 12.12 -25.25 15.51
C MET A 1 11.71 -24.25 14.43
N HIS A 2 11.69 -22.96 14.79
CA HIS A 2 11.08 -21.90 13.98
C HIS A 2 12.03 -21.40 12.89
N ASP A 3 11.40 -21.05 11.78
CA ASP A 3 11.91 -20.75 10.46
C ASP A 3 12.85 -19.53 10.41
N THR A 4 14.14 -19.74 10.69
CA THR A 4 15.20 -18.70 10.59
C THR A 4 15.54 -18.32 9.15
N ALA A 5 15.07 -19.07 8.15
CA ALA A 5 15.37 -18.81 6.74
C ALA A 5 14.66 -17.54 6.22
N ALA A 6 13.42 -17.28 6.65
CA ALA A 6 12.67 -16.08 6.23
C ALA A 6 13.28 -14.78 6.76
N SER A 7 13.91 -14.84 7.94
CA SER A 7 14.54 -13.69 8.62
C SER A 7 15.79 -13.15 7.91
N CYS A 8 16.46 -13.96 7.07
CA CYS A 8 17.74 -13.57 6.45
C CYS A 8 17.61 -13.18 4.97
N PHE A 9 16.51 -13.56 4.30
CA PHE A 9 16.33 -13.32 2.86
C PHE A 9 16.32 -11.82 2.50
N LEU A 10 15.55 -11.00 3.22
CA LEU A 10 15.47 -9.56 2.93
C LEU A 10 16.81 -8.84 3.16
N PRO A 11 17.50 -9.02 4.30
CA PRO A 11 18.85 -8.48 4.47
C PRO A 11 19.82 -8.92 3.37
N GLN A 12 19.84 -10.20 2.99
CA GLN A 12 20.70 -10.70 1.92
C GLN A 12 20.42 -10.01 0.59
N VAL A 13 19.14 -9.88 0.21
CA VAL A 13 18.71 -9.20 -1.02
C VAL A 13 19.18 -7.74 -1.03
N LEU A 14 18.95 -7.02 0.07
CA LEU A 14 19.35 -5.62 0.20
C LEU A 14 20.87 -5.45 0.13
N SER A 15 21.63 -6.31 0.81
CA SER A 15 23.10 -6.28 0.77
C SER A 15 23.64 -6.50 -0.64
N LEU A 16 23.10 -7.48 -1.37
CA LEU A 16 23.52 -7.76 -2.75
C LEU A 16 23.12 -6.64 -3.73
N CYS A 17 21.99 -5.97 -3.51
CA CYS A 17 21.60 -4.79 -4.30
C CYS A 17 22.51 -3.58 -4.04
N CYS A 18 22.85 -3.32 -2.78
CA CYS A 18 23.70 -2.20 -2.37
C CYS A 18 25.18 -2.43 -2.71
N TYR A 19 25.63 -3.68 -2.71
CA TYR A 19 27.01 -4.05 -3.02
C TYR A 19 27.07 -5.28 -3.97
N PRO A 20 26.86 -5.08 -5.28
CA PRO A 20 26.77 -6.17 -6.26
C PRO A 20 28.01 -7.05 -6.40
N GLU A 21 29.19 -6.59 -5.95
CA GLU A 21 30.42 -7.40 -5.93
C GLU A 21 30.26 -8.70 -5.12
N LEU A 22 29.38 -8.71 -4.13
CA LEU A 22 29.04 -9.88 -3.32
C LEU A 22 28.37 -11.01 -4.12
N LEU A 23 27.88 -10.76 -5.35
CA LEU A 23 27.34 -11.82 -6.21
C LEU A 23 28.40 -12.88 -6.57
N LYS A 24 29.68 -12.53 -6.49
CA LYS A 24 30.82 -13.43 -6.75
C LYS A 24 31.07 -14.42 -5.60
N GLU A 25 30.59 -14.15 -4.40
CA GLU A 25 30.83 -14.95 -3.20
C GLU A 25 29.94 -16.21 -3.17
N ASP A 26 30.49 -17.38 -2.85
CA ASP A 26 29.71 -18.64 -2.79
C ASP A 26 28.77 -18.74 -1.58
N SER A 27 28.76 -17.74 -0.70
CA SER A 27 27.98 -17.68 0.53
C SER A 27 26.48 -17.42 0.32
N PHE A 28 26.06 -17.01 -0.88
CA PHE A 28 24.67 -16.71 -1.19
C PHE A 28 23.99 -17.79 -2.04
N PRO A 29 22.72 -18.15 -1.75
CA PRO A 29 21.96 -19.07 -2.57
C PRO A 29 21.86 -18.62 -4.04
N LEU A 30 21.92 -19.58 -4.96
CA LEU A 30 21.92 -19.31 -6.41
C LEU A 30 20.64 -18.59 -6.87
N ASP A 31 19.49 -18.95 -6.32
CA ASP A 31 18.20 -18.33 -6.64
C ASP A 31 18.16 -16.86 -6.19
N VAL A 32 18.75 -16.53 -5.04
CA VAL A 32 18.93 -15.14 -4.58
C VAL A 32 19.79 -14.38 -5.59
N LYS A 33 20.98 -14.89 -5.92
CA LYS A 33 21.89 -14.24 -6.89
C LYS A 33 21.20 -13.96 -8.23
N GLN A 34 20.49 -14.95 -8.76
CA GLN A 34 19.75 -14.82 -10.03
C GLN A 34 18.64 -13.75 -9.95
N LYS A 35 17.92 -13.67 -8.83
CA LYS A 35 16.89 -12.63 -8.62
C LYS A 35 17.51 -11.22 -8.58
N ILE A 36 18.63 -11.05 -7.88
CA ILE A 36 19.33 -9.76 -7.81
C ILE A 36 19.86 -9.35 -9.16
N GLN A 37 20.48 -10.27 -9.90
CA GLN A 37 21.00 -9.96 -11.23
C GLN A 37 19.88 -9.46 -12.16
N LYS A 38 18.74 -10.15 -12.21
CA LYS A 38 17.56 -9.70 -12.99
C LYS A 38 17.05 -8.33 -12.55
N LEU A 39 17.08 -8.04 -11.24
CA LEU A 39 16.66 -6.75 -10.70
C LEU A 39 17.61 -5.63 -11.11
N LEU A 40 18.92 -5.84 -10.98
CA LEU A 40 19.94 -4.87 -11.38
C LEU A 40 19.91 -4.61 -12.89
N GLU A 41 19.72 -5.65 -13.71
CA GLU A 41 19.54 -5.52 -15.16
C GLU A 41 18.31 -4.68 -15.54
N ALA A 42 17.26 -4.69 -14.71
CA ALA A 42 16.09 -3.84 -14.90
C ALA A 42 16.34 -2.36 -14.53
N CYS A 43 17.36 -2.08 -13.72
CA CYS A 43 17.76 -0.73 -13.38
C CYS A 43 18.68 -0.15 -14.45
N ASN A 44 18.48 1.12 -14.80
CA ASN A 44 19.39 1.82 -15.70
C ASN A 44 20.82 1.79 -15.15
N GLY A 45 21.77 1.36 -15.98
CA GLY A 45 23.18 1.26 -15.58
C GLY A 45 23.48 0.19 -14.52
N GLY A 46 22.59 -0.77 -14.27
CA GLY A 46 22.89 -1.89 -13.37
C GLY A 46 22.90 -1.52 -11.89
N SER A 47 22.36 -0.36 -11.51
CA SER A 47 22.47 0.19 -10.15
C SER A 47 21.12 0.62 -9.59
N ILE A 48 20.87 0.28 -8.32
CA ILE A 48 19.68 0.72 -7.58
C ILE A 48 19.68 2.23 -7.27
N GLY A 49 20.81 2.92 -7.45
CA GLY A 49 20.91 4.37 -7.25
C GLY A 49 20.45 5.18 -8.46
N SER A 50 20.20 4.53 -9.59
CA SER A 50 19.74 5.19 -10.81
C SER A 50 18.27 5.56 -10.72
N TYR A 51 17.89 6.67 -11.34
CA TYR A 51 16.46 6.96 -11.53
C TYR A 51 15.80 5.86 -12.34
N SER A 52 14.60 5.44 -11.90
CA SER A 52 13.74 4.54 -12.66
C SER A 52 13.44 5.15 -14.03
N SER A 53 13.39 4.30 -15.06
CA SER A 53 13.00 4.69 -16.42
C SER A 53 11.52 5.09 -16.52
N SER A 54 10.72 4.76 -15.50
CA SER A 54 9.31 5.13 -15.39
C SER A 54 9.02 5.77 -14.03
N THR A 55 8.25 6.85 -14.05
CA THR A 55 7.83 7.62 -12.87
C THR A 55 6.94 6.80 -11.93
N VAL A 56 6.23 5.80 -12.45
CA VAL A 56 5.34 4.92 -11.66
C VAL A 56 6.06 3.68 -11.12
N GLY A 57 7.31 3.44 -11.55
CA GLY A 57 8.23 2.41 -11.09
C GLY A 57 8.72 1.48 -12.19
N LEU A 58 9.55 0.48 -11.84
CA LEU A 58 10.21 -0.38 -12.82
C LEU A 58 9.23 -1.38 -13.46
N PRO A 59 9.06 -1.41 -14.80
CA PRO A 59 8.08 -2.27 -15.47
C PRO A 59 8.19 -3.77 -15.15
N PRO A 60 9.40 -4.37 -15.03
CA PRO A 60 9.53 -5.76 -14.61
C PRO A 60 8.97 -6.02 -13.20
N ILE A 61 9.09 -5.05 -12.29
CA ILE A 61 8.56 -5.17 -10.93
C ILE A 61 7.04 -4.99 -10.92
N GLN A 62 6.49 -4.04 -11.69
CA GLN A 62 5.05 -3.89 -11.86
C GLN A 62 4.41 -5.20 -12.33
N ARG A 63 5.02 -5.86 -13.33
CA ARG A 63 4.55 -7.17 -13.82
C ARG A 63 4.59 -8.25 -12.74
N SER A 64 5.68 -8.34 -11.98
CA SER A 64 5.80 -9.28 -10.87
C SER A 64 4.72 -9.08 -9.79
N VAL A 65 4.40 -7.81 -9.46
CA VAL A 65 3.32 -7.47 -8.52
C VAL A 65 1.96 -7.83 -9.10
N ALA A 66 1.68 -7.51 -10.36
CA ALA A 66 0.44 -7.89 -11.04
C ALA A 66 0.22 -9.40 -11.04
N GLU A 67 1.26 -10.19 -11.33
CA GLU A 67 1.19 -11.65 -11.28
C GLU A 67 0.96 -12.17 -9.86
N PHE A 68 1.58 -11.55 -8.84
CA PHE A 68 1.34 -11.88 -7.44
C PHE A 68 -0.12 -11.61 -7.05
N LEU A 69 -0.66 -10.44 -7.38
CA LEU A 69 -2.05 -10.06 -7.11
C LEU A 69 -3.02 -11.02 -7.81
N THR A 70 -2.74 -11.34 -9.08
CA THR A 70 -3.55 -12.30 -9.85
C THR A 70 -3.61 -13.66 -9.20
N ARG A 71 -2.46 -14.18 -8.70
CA ARG A 71 -2.43 -15.46 -7.98
C ARG A 71 -3.13 -15.40 -6.62
N ARG A 72 -2.91 -14.32 -5.86
CA ARG A 72 -3.53 -14.10 -4.54
C ARG A 72 -5.05 -14.05 -4.65
N ASP A 73 -5.56 -13.41 -5.71
CA ASP A 73 -6.99 -13.15 -5.91
C ASP A 73 -7.68 -14.26 -6.73
N GLY A 74 -7.11 -15.46 -6.76
CA GLY A 74 -7.76 -16.64 -7.36
C GLY A 74 -7.82 -16.63 -8.90
N GLY A 75 -6.92 -15.90 -9.56
CA GLY A 75 -6.84 -15.81 -11.02
C GLY A 75 -7.51 -14.57 -11.63
N ILE A 76 -8.01 -13.64 -10.81
CA ILE A 76 -8.51 -12.34 -11.29
C ILE A 76 -7.34 -11.53 -11.83
N ASN A 77 -7.36 -11.20 -13.12
CA ASN A 77 -6.25 -10.52 -13.79
C ASN A 77 -6.00 -9.11 -13.22
N SER A 78 -4.76 -8.83 -12.81
CA SER A 78 -4.28 -7.50 -12.44
C SER A 78 -3.42 -6.93 -13.57
N ASN A 79 -3.73 -5.73 -14.06
CA ASN A 79 -2.94 -5.06 -15.09
C ASN A 79 -1.72 -4.35 -14.49
N PRO A 80 -0.48 -4.56 -14.99
CA PRO A 80 0.71 -3.85 -14.52
C PRO A 80 0.61 -2.32 -14.62
N GLU A 81 -0.12 -1.79 -15.60
CA GLU A 81 -0.28 -0.34 -15.79
C GLU A 81 -1.11 0.33 -14.69
N ASP A 82 -1.91 -0.45 -13.96
CA ASP A 82 -2.71 0.05 -12.82
C ASP A 82 -1.92 0.05 -11.50
N ILE A 83 -0.64 -0.36 -11.53
CA ILE A 83 0.22 -0.48 -10.34
C ILE A 83 1.15 0.73 -10.27
N ILE A 84 0.94 1.55 -9.25
CA ILE A 84 1.76 2.73 -8.96
C ILE A 84 2.52 2.50 -7.66
N PHE A 85 3.86 2.60 -7.71
CA PHE A 85 4.67 2.54 -6.50
C PHE A 85 4.71 3.91 -5.82
N SER A 86 4.53 3.92 -4.49
CA SER A 86 4.65 5.11 -3.65
C SER A 86 5.63 4.87 -2.50
N SER A 87 6.24 5.95 -2.01
CA SER A 87 7.08 5.91 -0.80
C SER A 87 6.20 5.90 0.45
N GLY A 88 5.54 4.77 0.69
CA GLY A 88 4.63 4.56 1.81
C GLY A 88 3.16 4.83 1.48
N SER A 89 2.26 4.14 2.18
CA SER A 89 0.81 4.19 1.97
C SER A 89 0.19 5.57 2.22
N GLN A 90 0.84 6.40 3.04
CA GLN A 90 0.36 7.74 3.39
C GLN A 90 0.33 8.68 2.17
N LYS A 91 1.32 8.60 1.28
CA LYS A 91 1.31 9.37 0.03
C LYS A 91 0.20 8.93 -0.92
N THR A 92 -0.27 7.69 -0.82
CA THR A 92 -1.41 7.22 -1.60
C THR A 92 -2.72 7.87 -1.12
N LEU A 93 -2.85 8.22 0.16
CA LEU A 93 -4.01 8.99 0.65
C LEU A 93 -4.05 10.40 0.04
N MET A 94 -2.92 10.95 -0.39
CA MET A 94 -2.91 12.21 -1.16
C MET A 94 -3.63 12.10 -2.52
N MET A 95 -3.74 10.90 -3.09
CA MET A 95 -4.53 10.68 -4.30
C MET A 95 -6.03 10.90 -4.08
N ILE A 96 -6.53 10.90 -2.84
CA ILE A 96 -7.93 11.27 -2.54
C ILE A 96 -8.21 12.70 -3.03
N ARG A 97 -7.20 13.58 -3.03
CA ARG A 97 -7.33 14.93 -3.57
C ARG A 97 -7.65 14.96 -5.08
N LEU A 98 -7.31 13.90 -5.83
CA LEU A 98 -7.71 13.77 -7.24
C LEU A 98 -9.22 13.56 -7.39
N LEU A 99 -9.91 13.15 -6.33
CA LEU A 99 -11.36 13.01 -6.28
C LEU A 99 -12.05 14.29 -5.78
N SER A 100 -11.28 15.30 -5.38
CA SER A 100 -11.80 16.53 -4.78
C SER A 100 -12.28 17.54 -5.81
N ARG A 101 -13.33 18.29 -5.44
CA ARG A 101 -13.90 19.36 -6.27
C ARG A 101 -13.33 20.72 -5.87
N GLU A 102 -13.38 21.68 -6.80
CA GLU A 102 -13.06 23.08 -6.50
C GLU A 102 -14.08 23.71 -5.53
N ASP A 103 -15.33 23.27 -5.58
CA ASP A 103 -16.43 23.78 -4.74
C ASP A 103 -16.94 22.72 -3.75
N GLY A 104 -17.01 23.12 -2.47
CA GLY A 104 -17.57 22.31 -1.38
C GLY A 104 -16.52 21.71 -0.45
N GLN A 105 -16.99 20.97 0.56
CA GLN A 105 -16.15 20.25 1.50
C GLN A 105 -16.32 18.75 1.27
N ASP A 106 -15.32 18.08 0.70
CA ASP A 106 -15.34 16.62 0.55
C ASP A 106 -15.19 15.93 1.90
N GLY A 107 -15.75 14.72 1.99
CA GLY A 107 -15.66 13.86 3.17
C GLY A 107 -15.21 12.43 2.86
N VAL A 108 -14.49 11.81 3.79
CA VAL A 108 -14.10 10.40 3.76
C VAL A 108 -14.67 9.69 4.97
N LEU A 109 -15.46 8.65 4.72
CA LEU A 109 -15.95 7.74 5.75
C LEU A 109 -14.81 6.86 6.24
N ALA A 110 -14.55 6.80 7.54
CA ALA A 110 -13.46 6.02 8.12
C ALA A 110 -13.87 5.31 9.41
N PRO A 111 -13.29 4.13 9.72
CA PRO A 111 -13.66 3.36 10.91
C PRO A 111 -13.20 4.08 12.17
N LEU A 112 -13.97 3.98 13.25
CA LEU A 112 -13.53 4.38 14.58
C LEU A 112 -13.44 3.13 15.46
N PRO A 113 -12.26 2.81 16.03
CA PRO A 113 -10.98 3.56 15.95
C PRO A 113 -10.27 3.43 14.58
N PHE A 114 -9.55 4.47 14.17
CA PHE A 114 -8.75 4.54 12.92
C PHE A 114 -7.24 4.62 13.20
N PRO A 115 -6.36 4.39 12.21
CA PRO A 115 -4.92 4.64 12.34
C PRO A 115 -4.64 6.08 12.77
N HIS A 116 -3.73 6.28 13.74
CA HIS A 116 -3.44 7.57 14.34
C HIS A 116 -2.99 8.67 13.35
N THR A 117 -2.42 8.28 12.20
CA THR A 117 -1.97 9.22 11.17
C THR A 117 -3.08 9.69 10.23
N LEU A 118 -4.23 9.00 10.19
CA LEU A 118 -5.30 9.29 9.23
C LEU A 118 -5.87 10.70 9.36
N PRO A 119 -6.20 11.23 10.56
CA PRO A 119 -6.74 12.58 10.68
C PRO A 119 -5.79 13.66 10.13
N MET A 120 -4.49 13.54 10.44
CA MET A 120 -3.47 14.47 9.95
C MET A 120 -3.37 14.46 8.42
N LEU A 121 -3.42 13.27 7.81
CA LEU A 121 -3.32 13.15 6.35
C LEU A 121 -4.56 13.69 5.63
N LEU A 122 -5.75 13.50 6.21
CA LEU A 122 -6.98 14.05 5.66
C LEU A 122 -7.04 15.57 5.80
N ASP A 123 -6.55 16.12 6.91
CA ASP A 123 -6.43 17.56 7.12
C ASP A 123 -5.46 18.20 6.11
N GLU A 124 -4.31 17.56 5.85
CA GLU A 124 -3.31 18.01 4.87
C GLU A 124 -3.89 18.13 3.44
N VAL A 125 -4.84 17.26 3.08
CA VAL A 125 -5.51 17.32 1.76
C VAL A 125 -6.83 18.09 1.79
N GLY A 126 -7.22 18.67 2.93
CA GLY A 126 -8.44 19.46 3.08
C GLY A 126 -9.73 18.63 3.02
N VAL A 127 -9.68 17.35 3.38
CA VAL A 127 -10.82 16.43 3.33
C VAL A 127 -11.36 16.15 4.73
N LYS A 128 -12.68 16.21 4.89
CA LYS A 128 -13.33 16.00 6.18
C LYS A 128 -13.36 14.53 6.56
N LEU A 129 -12.83 14.19 7.72
CA LEU A 129 -12.99 12.88 8.33
C LEU A 129 -14.44 12.67 8.80
N VAL A 130 -15.06 11.58 8.37
CA VAL A 130 -16.41 11.16 8.76
C VAL A 130 -16.33 9.80 9.45
N PRO A 131 -16.35 9.73 10.79
CA PRO A 131 -16.20 8.46 11.48
C PRO A 131 -17.49 7.62 11.40
N TYR A 132 -17.36 6.32 11.18
CA TYR A 132 -18.36 5.29 11.47
C TYR A 132 -17.84 4.36 12.56
N ARG A 133 -18.66 4.01 13.56
CA ARG A 133 -18.20 3.19 14.68
C ARG A 133 -18.13 1.71 14.30
N LEU A 134 -17.03 1.06 14.68
CA LEU A 134 -16.94 -0.39 14.69
C LEU A 134 -17.54 -0.93 15.99
N THR A 135 -18.06 -2.16 15.97
CA THR A 135 -18.69 -2.80 17.14
C THR A 135 -17.66 -3.61 17.92
N GLU A 136 -17.18 -3.08 19.04
CA GLU A 136 -16.16 -3.72 19.90
C GLU A 136 -16.63 -5.11 20.37
N GLU A 137 -17.88 -5.26 20.79
CA GLU A 137 -18.45 -6.52 21.30
C GLU A 137 -18.53 -7.62 20.23
N ARG A 138 -18.43 -7.24 18.96
CA ARG A 138 -18.42 -8.15 17.80
C ARG A 138 -17.02 -8.27 17.19
N GLY A 139 -15.97 -7.99 17.96
CA GLY A 139 -14.59 -8.06 17.50
C GLY A 139 -14.24 -6.95 16.52
N TRP A 140 -14.74 -5.73 16.76
CA TRP A 140 -14.57 -4.56 15.90
C TRP A 140 -15.12 -4.74 14.47
N ALA A 141 -16.20 -5.51 14.33
CA ALA A 141 -16.86 -5.71 13.04
C ALA A 141 -17.48 -4.41 12.50
N LEU A 142 -17.53 -4.31 11.17
CA LEU A 142 -18.28 -3.27 10.46
C LEU A 142 -19.79 -3.51 10.59
N ASP A 143 -20.53 -2.50 11.02
CA ASP A 143 -21.99 -2.47 10.98
C ASP A 143 -22.47 -1.58 9.81
N LEU A 144 -23.22 -2.18 8.89
CA LEU A 144 -23.76 -1.47 7.72
C LEU A 144 -24.79 -0.42 8.11
N GLU A 145 -25.58 -0.62 9.16
CA GLU A 145 -26.58 0.36 9.60
C GLU A 145 -25.89 1.62 10.15
N GLU A 146 -24.84 1.43 10.94
CA GLU A 146 -23.99 2.52 11.45
C GLU A 146 -23.29 3.26 10.31
N LEU A 147 -22.74 2.54 9.33
CA LEU A 147 -22.13 3.16 8.14
C LEU A 147 -23.14 4.01 7.35
N HIS A 148 -24.36 3.51 7.14
CA HIS A 148 -25.42 4.27 6.50
C HIS A 148 -25.83 5.50 7.32
N ARG A 149 -25.95 5.37 8.64
CA ARG A 149 -26.24 6.49 9.55
C ARG A 149 -25.17 7.58 9.46
N ALA A 150 -23.89 7.19 9.46
CA ALA A 150 -22.76 8.10 9.31
C ALA A 150 -22.80 8.83 7.97
N LEU A 151 -23.02 8.10 6.87
CA LEU A 151 -23.15 8.67 5.51
C LEU A 151 -24.28 9.70 5.43
N MET A 152 -25.47 9.37 5.92
CA MET A 152 -26.63 10.27 5.86
C MET A 152 -26.45 11.52 6.72
N THR A 153 -25.75 11.41 7.85
CA THR A 153 -25.39 12.56 8.69
C THR A 153 -24.37 13.45 7.97
N ALA A 154 -23.36 12.83 7.36
CA ALA A 154 -22.28 13.53 6.67
C ALA A 154 -22.75 14.35 5.46
N ARG A 155 -23.73 13.85 4.70
CA ARG A 155 -24.35 14.55 3.57
C ARG A 155 -24.97 15.90 3.92
N ARG A 156 -25.20 16.19 5.20
CA ARG A 156 -25.70 17.50 5.68
C ARG A 156 -24.58 18.53 5.91
N GLN A 157 -23.32 18.10 5.93
CA GLN A 157 -22.18 18.92 6.35
C GLN A 157 -20.99 18.90 5.38
N CYS A 158 -20.93 17.90 4.50
CA CYS A 158 -19.90 17.67 3.50
C CYS A 158 -20.45 16.77 2.40
N ASP A 159 -19.64 16.50 1.39
CA ASP A 159 -19.94 15.60 0.30
C ASP A 159 -19.08 14.32 0.44
N PRO A 160 -19.62 13.21 0.98
CA PRO A 160 -18.85 11.98 1.14
C PRO A 160 -18.46 11.37 -0.21
N ARG A 161 -17.16 11.25 -0.48
CA ARG A 161 -16.62 10.78 -1.77
C ARG A 161 -15.94 9.42 -1.72
N ALA A 162 -15.47 9.00 -0.55
CA ALA A 162 -14.79 7.72 -0.40
C ALA A 162 -15.04 7.08 0.97
N ILE A 163 -14.78 5.78 1.05
CA ILE A 163 -14.79 5.00 2.28
C ILE A 163 -13.38 4.43 2.46
N TYR A 164 -12.76 4.72 3.59
CA TYR A 164 -11.53 4.11 4.04
C TYR A 164 -11.85 2.86 4.86
N VAL A 165 -11.15 1.76 4.54
CA VAL A 165 -11.24 0.47 5.25
C VAL A 165 -9.81 0.00 5.54
N SER A 166 -9.53 -0.35 6.80
CA SER A 166 -8.27 -1.00 7.20
C SER A 166 -8.55 -2.47 7.44
N ASN A 167 -7.95 -3.35 6.64
CA ASN A 167 -8.04 -4.80 6.79
C ASN A 167 -6.67 -5.45 6.49
N PRO A 168 -5.98 -6.04 7.47
CA PRO A 168 -6.37 -6.17 8.88
C PRO A 168 -6.57 -4.82 9.60
N GLY A 169 -7.40 -4.82 10.64
CA GLY A 169 -7.78 -3.62 11.38
C GLY A 169 -6.60 -3.01 12.14
N ASN A 170 -6.38 -1.71 11.99
CA ASN A 170 -5.40 -0.94 12.77
C ASN A 170 -6.13 0.25 13.41
N PRO A 171 -6.18 0.38 14.76
CA PRO A 171 -5.40 -0.36 15.77
C PRO A 171 -6.05 -1.64 16.32
N THR A 172 -7.21 -2.05 15.78
CA THR A 172 -8.08 -3.06 16.40
C THR A 172 -7.61 -4.50 16.29
N GLY A 173 -6.79 -4.82 15.29
CA GLY A 173 -6.36 -6.19 14.98
C GLY A 173 -7.45 -7.08 14.39
N ALA A 174 -8.59 -6.51 13.99
CA ALA A 174 -9.71 -7.22 13.37
C ALA A 174 -9.37 -7.80 11.99
#